data_AF-A0A420DM28-F1
#
_entry.id   AF-A0A420DM28-F1
#
_cell.length_a   1.000
_cell.length_b   1.000
_cell.length_c   1.000
_cell.angle_alpha   90.00
_cell.angle_beta   90.00
_cell.angle_gamma   90.00
#
_symmetry.space_group_name_H-M   'P 1'
#
loop_
_entity.id
_entity.type
_entity.pdbx_description
1 polymer ?
#
loop_
_entity_poly.entity_id
_entity_poly.type
_entity_poly.pdbx_seq_one_letter_code
_entity_poly.pdbx_strand_id
1 'polypeptide(L)'
;MKHSFRFKKNFFKTAFSNKVGIKSLSIKSNNDLKNVVNTLLMYIELENHLQPVNCSYSFFETEFSFELELNENKEKKDFFDSIKKFENFLEL
;
A
#
# COMPACT_ATOMS: atom_id res chain seq x y z
N MET A 1 15.25 4.22 -2.09
CA MET A 1 14.48 5.30 -2.78
C MET A 1 13.05 5.15 -2.34
N LYS A 2 12.39 6.25 -1.98
CA LYS A 2 11.05 6.25 -1.41
C LYS A 2 10.03 6.82 -2.40
N HIS A 3 8.83 6.28 -2.40
CA HIS A 3 7.70 6.82 -3.15
C HIS A 3 6.48 6.92 -2.24
N SER A 4 5.82 8.07 -2.26
CA SER A 4 4.74 8.40 -1.33
C SER A 4 3.39 8.28 -2.02
N PHE A 5 2.46 7.61 -1.37
CA PHE A 5 1.08 7.48 -1.82
C PHE A 5 0.12 8.08 -0.81
N ARG A 6 -0.97 8.68 -1.31
CA ARG A 6 -2.04 9.26 -0.49
C ARG A 6 -3.39 8.88 -1.08
N PHE A 7 -4.25 8.27 -0.26
CA PHE A 7 -5.56 7.80 -0.67
C PHE A 7 -6.64 8.09 0.37
N LYS A 8 -7.88 8.25 -0.10
CA LYS A 8 -9.05 8.29 0.76
C LYS A 8 -9.37 6.89 1.28
N LYS A 9 -9.96 6.79 2.47
CA LYS A 9 -10.37 5.54 3.10
C LYS A 9 -11.25 4.65 2.24
N ASN A 10 -12.15 5.27 1.48
CA ASN A 10 -13.05 4.55 0.59
C ASN A 10 -12.30 3.82 -0.52
N PHE A 11 -11.16 4.34 -0.97
CA PHE A 11 -10.34 3.69 -1.99
C PHE A 11 -9.85 2.32 -1.51
N PHE A 12 -9.24 2.25 -0.32
CA PHE A 12 -8.77 0.99 0.27
C PHE A 12 -9.91 0.01 0.48
N LYS A 13 -11.05 0.48 0.97
CA LYS A 13 -12.23 -0.38 1.15
C LYS A 13 -12.66 -1.01 -0.18
N THR A 14 -12.69 -0.23 -1.26
CA THR A 14 -13.05 -0.72 -2.61
C THR A 14 -12.01 -1.69 -3.15
N ALA A 15 -10.73 -1.35 -3.10
CA ALA A 15 -9.65 -2.21 -3.60
C ALA A 15 -9.61 -3.55 -2.85
N PHE A 16 -9.71 -3.53 -1.52
CA PHE A 16 -9.72 -4.73 -0.70
C PHE A 16 -10.96 -5.58 -0.90
N SER A 17 -12.15 -4.97 -0.96
CA SER A 17 -13.39 -5.72 -1.14
C SER A 17 -13.49 -6.33 -2.55
N ASN A 18 -13.12 -5.58 -3.59
CA ASN A 18 -13.37 -5.98 -4.97
C ASN A 18 -12.22 -6.78 -5.58
N LYS A 19 -10.96 -6.42 -5.29
CA LYS A 19 -9.78 -7.08 -5.86
C LYS A 19 -9.25 -8.17 -4.94
N VAL A 20 -9.09 -7.88 -3.65
CA VAL A 20 -8.46 -8.80 -2.67
C VAL A 20 -9.47 -9.74 -1.99
N GLY A 21 -10.78 -9.48 -2.11
CA GLY A 21 -11.84 -10.29 -1.48
C GLY A 21 -11.98 -10.09 0.04
N ILE A 22 -11.36 -9.04 0.60
CA ILE A 22 -11.43 -8.69 2.02
C ILE A 22 -12.61 -7.75 2.25
N LYS A 23 -13.67 -8.29 2.86
CA LYS A 23 -14.96 -7.59 3.03
C LYS A 23 -14.95 -6.50 4.11
N SER A 24 -14.03 -6.57 5.07
CA SER A 24 -13.91 -5.58 6.14
C SER A 24 -12.45 -5.31 6.46
N LEU A 25 -12.15 -4.03 6.67
CA LEU A 25 -10.81 -3.54 7.00
C LEU A 25 -10.95 -2.47 8.08
N SER A 26 -10.30 -2.67 9.23
CA SER A 26 -10.27 -1.71 10.32
C SER A 26 -8.88 -1.12 10.44
N ILE A 27 -8.76 0.20 10.29
CA ILE A 27 -7.50 0.92 10.50
C ILE A 27 -7.74 1.87 11.66
N LYS A 28 -7.10 1.59 12.80
CA LYS A 28 -7.18 2.39 14.02
C LYS A 28 -5.83 2.97 14.41
N SER A 29 -4.75 2.46 13.84
CA SER A 29 -3.38 2.88 14.11
C SER A 29 -2.52 2.87 12.84
N ASN A 30 -1.35 3.51 12.90
CA ASN A 30 -0.35 3.43 11.83
C ASN A 30 0.15 1.99 11.62
N ASN A 31 0.15 1.16 12.67
CA ASN A 31 0.53 -0.24 12.57
C ASN A 31 -0.51 -1.06 11.78
N ASP A 32 -1.80 -0.78 12.01
CA ASP A 32 -2.86 -1.40 11.20
C ASP A 32 -2.72 -1.00 9.73
N LEU A 33 -2.46 0.28 9.45
CA LEU A 33 -2.22 0.74 8.08
C LEU A 33 -1.02 0.01 7.44
N LYS A 34 0.07 -0.17 8.19
CA LYS A 34 1.24 -0.92 7.73
C LYS A 34 0.88 -2.38 7.38
N ASN A 35 0.11 -3.05 8.23
CA ASN A 35 -0.36 -4.42 7.99
C ASN A 35 -1.25 -4.52 6.75
N VAL A 36 -2.12 -3.53 6.55
CA VAL A 36 -2.96 -3.42 5.37
C VAL A 36 -2.10 -3.27 4.11
N VAL A 37 -1.17 -2.32 4.09
CA VAL A 37 -0.28 -2.12 2.93
C VAL A 37 0.55 -3.38 2.66
N ASN A 38 1.07 -4.05 3.70
CA ASN A 38 1.78 -5.32 3.53
C ASN A 38 0.89 -6.41 2.93
N THR A 39 -0.36 -6.53 3.37
CA THR A 39 -1.31 -7.51 2.82
C THR A 39 -1.59 -7.23 1.33
N LEU A 40 -1.69 -5.95 0.93
CA LEU A 40 -1.77 -5.60 -0.49
C LEU A 40 -0.54 -6.07 -1.24
N LEU A 41 0.65 -5.72 -0.75
CA LEU A 41 1.91 -6.05 -1.42
C LEU A 41 2.06 -7.57 -1.59
N MET A 42 1.69 -8.36 -0.58
CA MET A 42 1.65 -9.81 -0.68
C MET A 42 0.68 -10.30 -1.75
N TYR A 43 -0.52 -9.73 -1.82
CA TYR A 43 -1.53 -10.14 -2.79
C TYR A 43 -1.09 -9.91 -4.25
N ILE A 44 -0.34 -8.84 -4.50
CA ILE A 44 0.20 -8.51 -5.83
C ILE A 44 1.65 -8.99 -6.05
N GLU A 45 2.17 -9.85 -5.16
CA GLU A 45 3.52 -10.44 -5.25
C GLU A 45 4.68 -9.42 -5.23
N LEU A 46 4.50 -8.31 -4.53
CA LEU A 46 5.49 -7.23 -4.39
C LEU A 46 6.11 -7.16 -2.99
N GLU A 47 5.72 -8.00 -2.03
CA GLU A 47 6.23 -8.01 -0.65
C GLU A 47 7.74 -8.28 -0.57
N ASN A 48 8.29 -9.01 -1.55
CA ASN A 48 9.72 -9.28 -1.65
C ASN A 48 10.50 -8.13 -2.30
N HIS A 49 9.82 -7.16 -2.92
CA HIS A 49 10.42 -6.03 -3.62
C HIS A 49 10.26 -4.72 -2.83
N LEU A 50 9.08 -4.48 -2.28
CA LEU A 50 8.72 -3.23 -1.63
C LEU A 50 8.29 -3.47 -0.18
N GLN A 51 8.56 -2.49 0.67
CA GLN A 51 8.12 -2.43 2.05
C GLN A 51 7.61 -1.04 2.43
N PRO A 52 6.58 -0.94 3.28
CA PRO A 52 6.13 0.33 3.84
C PRO A 52 7.08 0.84 4.92
N VAL A 53 7.60 2.06 4.74
CA VAL A 53 8.55 2.70 5.68
C VAL A 53 7.94 3.80 6.52
N ASN A 54 6.95 4.52 5.99
CA ASN A 54 6.16 5.50 6.73
C ASN A 54 4.68 5.24 6.48
N CYS A 55 3.86 5.36 7.53
CA CYS A 55 2.42 5.16 7.47
C CYS A 55 1.76 6.20 8.38
N SER A 56 0.77 6.91 7.85
CA SER A 56 -0.01 7.90 8.59
C SER A 56 -1.49 7.78 8.25
N TYR A 57 -2.32 7.88 9.29
CA TYR A 57 -3.76 7.92 9.15
C TYR A 57 -4.34 9.21 9.73
N SER A 58 -5.06 9.96 8.89
CA SER A 58 -5.86 11.12 9.27
C SER A 58 -7.31 10.69 9.46
N PHE A 59 -7.75 10.57 10.73
CA PHE A 59 -9.15 10.25 11.05
C PHE A 59 -10.12 11.32 10.57
N PHE A 60 -9.73 12.60 10.68
CA PHE A 60 -10.58 13.74 10.31
C PHE A 60 -10.76 13.84 8.80
N GLU A 61 -9.66 13.72 8.05
CA GLU A 61 -9.72 13.81 6.59
C GLU A 61 -10.17 12.48 5.96
N THR A 62 -10.26 11.41 6.76
CA THR A 62 -10.48 10.03 6.31
C THR A 62 -9.48 9.60 5.23
N GLU A 63 -8.24 10.06 5.37
CA GLU A 63 -7.16 9.83 4.42
C GLU A 63 -6.04 9.03 5.07
N PHE A 64 -5.42 8.18 4.26
CA PHE A 64 -4.25 7.42 4.62
C PHE A 64 -3.13 7.78 3.66
N SER A 65 -1.93 7.92 4.20
CA SER A 65 -0.72 8.08 3.41
C SER A 65 0.33 7.07 3.85
N PHE A 66 1.06 6.53 2.89
CA PHE A 66 2.18 5.64 3.18
C PHE A 66 3.30 5.82 2.17
N GLU A 67 4.51 5.47 2.58
CA GLU A 67 5.69 5.48 1.72
C GLU A 67 6.17 4.05 1.53
N LEU A 68 6.43 3.69 0.26
CA LEU A 68 7.06 2.44 -0.10
C LEU A 68 8.55 2.68 -0.37
N GLU A 69 9.36 1.75 0.09
CA GLU A 69 10.78 1.66 -0.22
C GLU A 69 11.13 0.27 -0.73
N LEU A 70 12.21 0.20 -1.49
CA LEU A 70 12.80 -1.03 -1.97
C LEU A 70 13.37 -1.87 -0.80
N ASN A 71 13.15 -3.18 -0.83
CA ASN A 71 13.79 -4.11 0.11
C ASN A 71 15.31 -4.18 -0.10
N GLU A 72 16.01 -4.64 0.93
CA GLU A 72 17.45 -4.89 0.85
C GLU A 72 17.76 -5.86 -0.30
N ASN A 73 18.88 -5.62 -1.00
CA ASN A 73 19.38 -6.45 -2.10
C ASN A 73 18.57 -6.40 -3.42
N LYS A 74 17.66 -5.46 -3.59
CA LYS A 74 16.97 -5.21 -4.86
C LYS A 74 17.56 -4.02 -5.61
N GLU A 75 17.35 -3.96 -6.92
CA GLU A 75 17.88 -2.89 -7.76
C GLU A 75 16.90 -1.73 -7.94
N LYS A 76 17.44 -0.54 -8.24
CA LYS A 76 16.62 0.66 -8.52
C LYS A 76 15.60 0.43 -9.63
N LYS A 77 15.91 -0.39 -10.64
CA LYS A 77 14.99 -0.75 -11.71
C LYS A 77 13.78 -1.52 -11.18
N ASP A 78 14.01 -2.49 -10.28
CA ASP A 78 12.95 -3.27 -9.65
C ASP A 78 11.95 -2.38 -8.90
N PHE A 79 12.42 -1.28 -8.31
CA PHE A 79 11.56 -0.30 -7.65
C PHE A 79 10.53 0.29 -8.61
N PHE A 80 10.98 0.85 -9.75
CA PHE A 80 10.05 1.48 -10.69
C PHE A 80 9.10 0.49 -11.35
N ASP A 81 9.59 -0.70 -11.69
CA ASP A 81 8.74 -1.76 -12.25
C ASP A 81 7.68 -2.21 -11.23
N SER A 82 8.04 -2.33 -9.96
CA SER A 82 7.13 -2.67 -8.86
C SER A 82 6.12 -1.56 -8.58
N ILE A 83 6.56 -0.30 -8.55
CA ILE A 83 5.68 0.86 -8.36
C ILE A 83 4.68 0.96 -9.51
N LYS A 84 5.10 0.76 -10.76
CA LYS A 84 4.19 0.77 -11.91
C LYS A 84 3.15 -0.35 -11.82
N LYS A 85 3.54 -1.57 -11.40
CA LYS A 85 2.59 -2.66 -11.15
C LYS A 85 1.60 -2.30 -10.03
N PHE A 86 2.09 -1.65 -8.97
CA PHE A 86 1.26 -1.18 -7.88
C PHE A 86 0.25 -0.12 -8.36
N GLU A 87 0.69 0.91 -9.08
CA GLU A 87 -0.19 1.95 -9.65
C GLU A 87 -1.24 1.36 -10.59
N ASN A 88 -0.85 0.44 -11.47
CA ASN A 88 -1.81 -0.27 -12.33
C ASN A 88 -2.84 -1.08 -11.53
N PHE A 89 -2.44 -1.67 -10.40
CA PHE A 89 -3.36 -2.32 -9.48
C PHE A 89 -4.30 -1.32 -8.81
N LEU A 90 -3.86 -0.09 -8.57
CA LEU A 90 -4.64 0.95 -7.92
C LEU A 90 -5.60 1.67 -8.86
N GLU A 91 -5.27 1.80 -10.15
CA GLU A 91 -6.15 2.41 -11.13
C GLU A 91 -7.49 1.65 -11.23
N LEU A 92 -8.57 2.44 -11.20
CA LEU A 92 -9.99 2.09 -11.23
C LEU A 92 -10.49 1.99 -12.66
#